data_AF-A0A6N2TRU8-F1
#
_entry.id   AF-A0A6N2TRU8-F1
#
_cell.length_a   1.000
_cell.length_b   1.000
_cell.length_c   1.000
_cell.angle_alpha   90.00
_cell.angle_beta   90.00
_cell.angle_gamma   90.00
#
_symmetry.space_group_name_H-M   'P 1'
#
loop_
_entity.id
_entity.type
_entity.pdbx_description
1 polymer ?
#
loop_
_entity_poly.entity_id
_entity_poly.type
_entity_poly.pdbx_seq_one_letter_code
_entity_poly.pdbx_strand_id
1 'polypeptide(L)'
;MKFKNILICFFSAVLAASCILWPSLISGYQDKKMRGRVELDKVEDTSEIRTDTLTIEEKLSLIAEADNSAEEIAVTNQTYEWGSAEIDELKNVCMKELKQLKEMGMFPKLALNKNTMMFYETTTTCLDTKNYARRLRIHSVTVQSGDQSLVAVIDDSSHKILSIDSVKGAGIKPSDAEKIIGIWGRYLGLKETNKMAAVKNNYFVTYRSGSEKVYYLFIFFSKKFAEEGEFYIHPEGNGGDQNSVSR
;
A
#
# COMPACT_ATOMS: atom_id res chain seq x y z
N MET A 1 41.32 -49.21 13.53
CA MET A 1 39.97 -49.30 14.13
C MET A 1 39.55 -48.09 14.96
N LYS A 2 40.42 -47.46 15.77
CA LYS A 2 40.03 -46.36 16.69
C LYS A 2 39.55 -45.07 16.00
N PHE A 3 40.19 -44.65 14.89
CA PHE A 3 39.84 -43.41 14.18
C PHE A 3 38.45 -43.45 13.52
N LYS A 4 38.08 -44.60 12.95
CA LYS A 4 36.77 -44.80 12.29
C LYS A 4 35.62 -44.77 13.29
N ASN A 5 35.83 -45.33 14.48
CA ASN A 5 34.83 -45.31 15.55
C ASN A 5 34.66 -43.92 16.18
N ILE A 6 35.75 -43.16 16.34
CA ILE A 6 35.68 -41.77 16.81
C ILE A 6 34.96 -40.89 15.78
N LEU A 7 35.23 -41.09 14.49
CA LEU A 7 34.55 -40.36 13.42
C LEU A 7 33.03 -40.65 13.43
N ILE A 8 32.65 -41.91 13.59
CA ILE A 8 31.24 -42.32 13.67
C ILE A 8 30.57 -41.68 14.90
N CYS A 9 31.22 -41.68 16.06
CA CYS A 9 30.70 -41.03 17.27
C CYS A 9 30.56 -39.51 17.13
N PHE A 10 31.48 -38.86 16.40
CA PHE A 10 31.39 -37.43 16.13
C PHE A 10 30.23 -37.12 15.17
N PHE A 11 30.09 -37.88 14.08
CA PHE A 11 28.97 -37.70 13.15
C PHE A 11 27.62 -37.99 13.82
N SER A 12 27.51 -39.00 14.68
CA SER A 12 26.26 -39.27 15.40
C SER A 12 25.92 -38.19 16.43
N ALA A 13 26.91 -37.61 17.11
CA ALA A 13 26.72 -36.48 18.01
C ALA A 13 26.26 -35.21 17.27
N VAL A 14 26.86 -34.92 16.11
CA VAL A 14 26.45 -33.80 15.25
C VAL A 14 25.04 -34.03 14.69
N LEU A 15 24.70 -35.25 14.28
CA LEU A 15 23.35 -35.59 13.84
C LEU A 15 22.33 -35.40 14.97
N ALA A 16 22.63 -35.88 16.18
CA ALA A 16 21.74 -35.74 17.33
C ALA A 16 21.53 -34.26 17.71
N ALA A 17 22.61 -33.46 17.72
CA ALA A 17 22.52 -32.02 17.94
C ALA A 17 21.70 -31.31 16.85
N SER A 18 21.86 -31.72 15.59
CA SER A 18 21.05 -31.20 14.49
C SER A 18 19.57 -31.57 14.66
N CYS A 19 19.23 -32.79 15.06
CA CYS A 19 17.82 -33.17 15.27
C CYS A 19 17.14 -32.38 16.40
N ILE A 20 17.88 -31.87 17.38
CA ILE A 20 17.34 -31.08 18.49
C ILE A 20 17.22 -29.59 18.12
N LEU A 21 18.22 -29.03 17.43
CA LEU A 21 18.27 -27.60 17.14
C LEU A 21 17.55 -27.22 15.84
N TRP A 22 17.43 -28.14 14.90
CA TRP A 22 16.84 -27.88 13.59
C TRP A 22 15.33 -27.64 13.65
N PRO A 23 14.52 -28.35 14.46
CA PRO A 23 13.09 -28.07 14.58
C PRO A 23 12.79 -26.67 15.14
N SER A 24 13.56 -26.19 16.12
CA SER A 24 13.36 -24.86 16.70
C SER A 24 13.83 -23.74 15.76
N LEU A 25 14.91 -23.96 15.02
CA LEU A 25 15.36 -23.02 13.97
C LEU A 25 14.40 -22.97 12.78
N ILE A 26 13.88 -24.13 12.33
CA ILE A 26 12.83 -24.19 11.31
C ILE A 26 11.55 -23.54 11.82
N SER A 27 11.12 -23.82 13.04
CA SER A 27 9.92 -23.22 13.63
C SER A 27 10.05 -21.71 13.73
N GLY A 28 11.18 -21.18 14.20
CA GLY A 28 11.42 -19.73 14.22
C GLY A 28 11.46 -19.11 12.81
N TYR A 29 12.00 -19.83 11.82
CA TYR A 29 11.99 -19.38 10.42
C TYR A 29 10.59 -19.43 9.80
N GLN A 30 9.82 -20.48 10.08
CA GLN A 30 8.45 -20.64 9.61
C GLN A 30 7.52 -19.64 10.30
N ASP A 31 7.63 -19.42 11.61
CA ASP A 31 6.85 -18.40 12.33
C ASP A 31 7.17 -17.00 11.81
N LYS A 32 8.44 -16.68 11.53
CA LYS A 32 8.79 -15.41 10.85
C LYS A 32 8.20 -15.32 9.45
N LYS A 33 8.15 -16.42 8.70
CA LYS A 33 7.53 -16.49 7.36
C LYS A 33 6.00 -16.39 7.42
N MET A 34 5.37 -16.93 8.46
CA MET A 34 3.92 -16.91 8.66
C MET A 34 3.42 -15.59 9.26
N ARG A 35 4.27 -14.88 10.03
CA ARG A 35 3.95 -13.52 10.54
C ARG A 35 3.69 -12.49 9.43
N GLY A 36 4.19 -12.71 8.21
CA GLY A 36 3.89 -11.87 7.04
C GLY A 36 2.76 -12.39 6.14
N ARG A 37 2.16 -13.55 6.45
CA ARG A 37 1.09 -14.17 5.66
C ARG A 37 0.14 -14.92 6.57
N VAL A 38 -0.70 -14.19 7.30
CA VAL A 38 -1.88 -14.79 7.92
C VAL A 38 -3.08 -14.40 7.06
N GLU A 39 -3.48 -15.31 6.17
CA GLU A 39 -4.84 -15.34 5.67
C GLU A 39 -5.71 -15.82 6.84
N LEU A 40 -6.46 -14.90 7.44
CA LEU A 40 -7.41 -15.22 8.50
C LEU A 40 -8.76 -15.50 7.84
N ASP A 41 -9.33 -16.67 8.13
CA ASP A 41 -10.74 -16.95 7.87
C ASP A 41 -11.62 -15.88 8.55
N LYS A 42 -12.76 -15.57 7.91
CA LYS A 42 -13.75 -14.63 8.41
C LYS A 42 -14.10 -14.94 9.87
N VAL A 43 -13.68 -14.07 10.79
CA VAL A 43 -14.27 -14.00 12.12
C VAL A 43 -15.46 -13.05 12.01
N GLU A 44 -16.65 -13.52 12.41
CA GLU A 44 -17.86 -12.71 12.59
C GLU A 44 -17.72 -11.78 13.81
N ASP A 45 -16.66 -10.97 13.86
CA ASP A 45 -16.52 -9.94 14.88
C ASP A 45 -17.15 -8.64 14.36
N THR A 46 -18.39 -8.42 14.77
CA THR A 46 -19.23 -7.25 14.44
C THR A 46 -18.94 -6.05 15.34
N SER A 47 -17.85 -6.06 16.11
CA SER A 47 -17.45 -4.87 16.85
C SER A 47 -17.01 -3.77 15.86
N GLU A 48 -17.71 -2.64 15.87
CA GLU A 48 -17.30 -1.41 15.17
C GLU A 48 -15.89 -1.02 15.62
N ILE A 49 -14.90 -1.43 14.85
CA ILE A 49 -13.51 -1.06 15.05
C ILE A 49 -13.39 0.42 14.67
N ARG A 50 -13.28 1.29 15.66
CA ARG A 50 -13.07 2.73 15.44
C ARG A 50 -11.67 2.99 14.86
N THR A 51 -11.60 3.16 13.55
CA THR A 51 -10.43 3.61 12.77
C THR A 51 -10.33 5.15 12.69
N ASP A 52 -11.36 5.87 13.15
CA ASP A 52 -11.55 7.32 12.99
C ASP A 52 -10.62 8.21 13.83
N THR A 53 -9.78 7.65 14.69
CA THR A 53 -8.97 8.45 15.64
C THR A 53 -7.63 8.92 15.06
N LEU A 54 -7.20 8.32 13.95
CA LEU A 54 -5.91 8.64 13.34
C LEU A 54 -5.98 9.93 12.52
N THR A 55 -4.97 10.77 12.73
CA THR A 55 -4.68 11.90 11.86
C THR A 55 -4.24 11.43 10.47
N ILE A 56 -4.33 12.31 9.45
CA ILE A 56 -3.93 11.94 8.08
C ILE A 56 -2.45 11.53 8.03
N GLU A 57 -1.58 12.20 8.77
CA GLU A 57 -0.16 11.87 8.86
C GLU A 57 0.08 10.47 9.45
N GLU A 58 -0.63 10.10 10.51
CA GLU A 58 -0.51 8.77 11.11
C GLU A 58 -1.00 7.67 10.16
N LYS A 59 -2.08 7.94 9.41
CA LYS A 59 -2.60 7.01 8.40
C LYS A 59 -1.57 6.77 7.29
N LEU A 60 -1.00 7.84 6.74
CA LEU A 60 0.00 7.74 5.68
C LEU A 60 1.29 7.07 6.17
N SER A 61 1.71 7.33 7.41
CA SER A 61 2.85 6.65 8.03
C SER A 61 2.63 5.15 8.14
N LEU A 62 1.44 4.71 8.60
CA LEU A 62 1.11 3.29 8.71
C LEU A 62 1.11 2.56 7.37
N ILE A 63 0.65 3.21 6.29
CA ILE A 63 0.73 2.64 4.93
C ILE A 63 2.21 2.43 4.56
N ALA A 64 3.01 3.48 4.66
CA ALA A 64 4.42 3.40 4.31
C ALA A 64 5.24 2.42 5.18
N GLU A 65 4.94 2.32 6.48
CA GLU A 65 5.57 1.36 7.39
C GLU A 65 5.19 -0.09 7.06
N ALA A 66 3.92 -0.31 6.67
CA ALA A 66 3.44 -1.63 6.24
C ALA A 66 4.15 -2.12 4.96
N ASP A 67 4.28 -1.25 3.96
CA ASP A 67 4.94 -1.59 2.68
C ASP A 67 6.43 -1.88 2.84
N ASN A 68 7.09 -1.21 3.79
CA ASN A 68 8.48 -1.46 4.15
C ASN A 68 8.67 -2.72 5.01
N SER A 69 7.60 -3.47 5.31
CA SER A 69 7.63 -4.66 6.17
C SER A 69 8.31 -4.38 7.51
N ALA A 70 8.06 -3.20 8.10
CA ALA A 70 8.56 -2.88 9.42
C ALA A 70 8.10 -3.95 10.40
N GLU A 71 9.02 -4.55 11.18
CA GLU A 71 8.72 -5.69 12.07
C GLU A 71 7.60 -5.40 13.09
N GLU A 72 7.27 -4.12 13.26
CA GLU A 72 6.35 -3.59 14.25
C GLU A 72 4.93 -3.39 13.70
N ILE A 73 4.71 -3.55 12.40
CA ILE A 73 3.38 -3.44 11.76
C ILE A 73 2.86 -4.82 11.38
N ALA A 74 1.73 -5.21 11.96
CA ALA A 74 0.97 -6.37 11.54
C ALA A 74 -0.01 -5.97 10.42
N VAL A 75 -0.01 -6.74 9.33
CA VAL A 75 -0.89 -6.53 8.18
C VAL A 75 -1.81 -7.73 8.04
N THR A 76 -3.12 -7.49 8.00
CA THR A 76 -4.11 -8.53 7.69
C THR A 76 -4.93 -8.14 6.47
N ASN A 77 -5.18 -9.12 5.61
CA ASN A 77 -5.93 -8.94 4.37
C ASN A 77 -7.23 -9.74 4.44
N GLN A 78 -8.33 -9.09 4.07
CA GLN A 78 -9.65 -9.69 3.98
C GLN A 78 -10.18 -9.50 2.57
N THR A 79 -10.61 -10.58 1.93
CA THR A 79 -11.29 -10.54 0.64
C THR A 79 -12.80 -10.68 0.86
N TYR A 80 -13.59 -9.99 0.05
CA TYR A 80 -15.04 -10.04 0.15
C TYR A 80 -15.61 -10.87 -0.99
N GLU A 81 -16.70 -11.57 -0.69
CA GLU A 81 -17.48 -12.26 -1.70
C GLU A 81 -18.21 -11.23 -2.57
N TRP A 82 -18.26 -11.51 -3.88
CA TRP A 82 -18.88 -10.62 -4.85
C TRP A 82 -20.37 -10.40 -4.54
N GLY A 83 -20.81 -9.14 -4.53
CA GLY A 83 -22.22 -8.76 -4.39
C GLY A 83 -22.70 -8.50 -2.96
N SER A 84 -21.80 -8.36 -1.98
CA SER A 84 -22.20 -7.91 -0.64
C SER A 84 -22.64 -6.44 -0.62
N ALA A 85 -23.50 -6.08 0.34
CA ALA A 85 -23.96 -4.70 0.49
C ALA A 85 -22.81 -3.72 0.81
N GLU A 86 -21.78 -4.18 1.53
CA GLU A 86 -20.59 -3.35 1.81
C GLU A 86 -19.84 -2.97 0.53
N ILE A 87 -19.81 -3.87 -0.47
CA ILE A 87 -19.17 -3.60 -1.76
C ILE A 87 -19.89 -2.46 -2.50
N ASP A 88 -21.23 -2.42 -2.46
CA ASP A 88 -21.99 -1.40 -3.19
C ASP A 88 -21.87 -0.01 -2.55
N GLU A 89 -21.81 0.06 -1.22
CA GLU A 89 -21.49 1.31 -0.51
C GLU A 89 -20.09 1.82 -0.87
N LEU A 90 -19.09 0.94 -0.80
CA LEU A 90 -17.70 1.30 -1.12
C LEU A 90 -17.53 1.73 -2.59
N LYS A 91 -18.27 1.13 -3.54
CA LYS A 91 -18.30 1.59 -4.94
C LYS A 91 -18.78 3.03 -5.05
N ASN A 92 -19.85 3.38 -4.34
CA ASN A 92 -20.39 4.74 -4.35
C ASN A 92 -19.39 5.75 -3.76
N VAL A 93 -18.73 5.37 -2.67
CA VAL A 93 -17.67 6.14 -2.03
C VAL A 93 -16.50 6.37 -2.99
N CYS A 94 -15.93 5.29 -3.54
CA CYS A 94 -14.83 5.34 -4.50
C CYS A 94 -15.18 6.25 -5.69
N MET A 95 -16.40 6.13 -6.20
CA MET A 95 -16.85 6.90 -7.35
C MET A 95 -17.04 8.37 -7.08
N LYS A 96 -17.49 8.73 -5.87
CA LYS A 96 -17.59 10.12 -5.44
C LYS A 96 -16.21 10.77 -5.40
N GLU A 97 -15.23 10.11 -4.79
CA GLU A 97 -13.89 10.67 -4.62
C GLU A 97 -13.12 10.73 -5.94
N LEU A 98 -13.24 9.72 -6.81
CA LEU A 98 -12.65 9.77 -8.15
C LEU A 98 -13.26 10.87 -9.03
N LYS A 99 -14.57 11.11 -8.91
CA LYS A 99 -15.22 12.25 -9.59
C LYS A 99 -14.68 13.57 -9.07
N GLN A 100 -14.51 13.73 -7.76
CA GLN A 100 -13.89 14.93 -7.18
C GLN A 100 -12.47 15.15 -7.71
N LEU A 101 -11.62 14.13 -7.71
CA LEU A 101 -10.25 14.23 -8.26
C LEU A 101 -10.26 14.56 -9.76
N LYS A 102 -11.20 13.98 -10.52
CA LYS A 102 -11.39 14.31 -11.93
C LYS A 102 -11.82 15.76 -12.13
N GLU A 103 -12.76 16.26 -11.35
CA GLU A 103 -13.22 17.66 -11.38
C GLU A 103 -12.08 18.64 -11.03
N MET A 104 -11.18 18.24 -10.12
CA MET A 104 -9.96 18.98 -9.81
C MET A 104 -8.92 18.95 -10.95
N GLY A 105 -9.16 18.13 -11.99
CA GLY A 105 -8.34 18.07 -13.20
C GLY A 105 -7.19 17.06 -13.15
N MET A 106 -7.28 16.06 -12.26
CA MET A 106 -6.24 15.04 -12.08
C MET A 106 -6.23 13.98 -13.19
N PHE A 107 -7.40 13.62 -13.71
CA PHE A 107 -7.57 12.58 -14.72
C PHE A 107 -8.28 13.11 -15.98
N PRO A 108 -7.54 13.69 -16.95
CA PRO A 108 -8.15 14.34 -18.11
C PRO A 108 -9.02 13.41 -18.96
N LYS A 109 -8.60 12.16 -19.16
CA LYS A 109 -9.30 11.21 -20.04
C LYS A 109 -10.13 10.16 -19.31
N LEU A 110 -9.94 9.96 -18.00
CA LEU A 110 -10.60 8.89 -17.25
C LEU A 110 -12.13 9.03 -17.33
N ALA A 111 -12.81 8.10 -17.97
CA ALA A 111 -14.26 8.09 -18.05
C ALA A 111 -14.85 7.44 -16.79
N LEU A 112 -15.71 8.17 -16.09
CA LEU A 112 -16.42 7.73 -14.89
C LEU A 112 -17.92 7.79 -15.18
N ASN A 113 -18.46 6.72 -15.76
CA ASN A 113 -19.84 6.65 -16.23
C ASN A 113 -20.47 5.30 -15.88
N LYS A 114 -21.70 5.05 -16.36
CA LYS A 114 -22.45 3.82 -16.07
C LYS A 114 -21.77 2.51 -16.53
N ASN A 115 -20.78 2.59 -17.41
CA ASN A 115 -20.00 1.44 -17.89
C ASN A 115 -18.71 1.24 -17.09
N THR A 116 -18.44 2.09 -16.10
CA THR A 116 -17.27 1.94 -15.21
C THR A 116 -17.51 0.75 -14.30
N MET A 117 -16.65 -0.27 -14.44
CA MET A 117 -16.63 -1.43 -13.57
C MET A 117 -15.73 -1.16 -12.37
N MET A 118 -16.12 -1.64 -11.21
CA MET A 118 -15.33 -1.55 -9.98
C MET A 118 -15.23 -2.93 -9.36
N PHE A 119 -14.00 -3.37 -9.19
CA PHE A 119 -13.64 -4.65 -8.61
C PHE A 119 -13.01 -4.38 -7.26
N TYR A 120 -13.68 -4.87 -6.24
CA TYR A 120 -13.13 -4.86 -4.90
C TYR A 120 -12.07 -5.95 -4.80
N GLU A 121 -10.86 -5.59 -4.36
CA GLU A 121 -9.75 -6.54 -4.26
C GLU A 121 -9.59 -7.05 -2.84
N THR A 122 -9.33 -6.14 -1.89
CA THR A 122 -8.91 -6.52 -0.54
C THR A 122 -9.13 -5.36 0.43
N THR A 123 -9.46 -5.70 1.67
CA THR A 123 -9.43 -4.81 2.83
C THR A 123 -8.17 -5.16 3.57
N THR A 124 -7.29 -4.19 3.71
CA THR A 124 -6.05 -4.33 4.46
C THR A 124 -6.19 -3.60 5.79
N THR A 125 -5.89 -4.28 6.88
CA THR A 125 -5.72 -3.65 8.20
C THR A 125 -4.24 -3.57 8.51
N CYS A 126 -3.73 -2.35 8.70
CA CYS A 126 -2.40 -2.08 9.24
C CYS A 126 -2.51 -1.79 10.74
N LEU A 127 -1.80 -2.55 11.56
CA LEU A 127 -1.83 -2.44 13.02
C LEU A 127 -0.42 -2.28 13.57
N ASP A 128 -0.17 -1.20 14.30
CA ASP A 128 1.03 -1.04 15.10
C ASP A 128 0.99 -1.96 16.32
N THR A 129 1.93 -2.89 16.38
CA THR A 129 2.02 -3.89 17.45
C THR A 129 2.56 -3.34 18.76
N LYS A 130 3.15 -2.14 18.76
CA LYS A 130 3.58 -1.42 19.97
C LYS A 130 2.51 -0.47 20.48
N ASN A 131 1.67 0.04 19.59
CA ASN A 131 0.56 0.92 19.93
C ASN A 131 -0.72 0.48 19.20
N TYR A 132 -1.49 -0.41 19.82
CA TYR A 132 -2.71 -0.95 19.21
C TYR A 132 -3.81 0.10 18.92
N ALA A 133 -3.71 1.32 19.47
CA ALA A 133 -4.59 2.42 19.07
C ALA A 133 -4.28 2.92 17.65
N ARG A 134 -3.05 2.69 17.15
CA ARG A 134 -2.66 2.95 15.76
C ARG A 134 -3.07 1.77 14.87
N ARG A 135 -4.34 1.80 14.48
CA ARG A 135 -4.93 0.83 13.55
C ARG A 135 -5.60 1.56 12.39
N LEU A 136 -5.20 1.23 11.18
CA LEU A 136 -5.76 1.74 9.94
C LEU A 136 -6.39 0.60 9.15
N ARG A 137 -7.60 0.82 8.62
CA ARG A 137 -8.25 -0.06 7.65
C ARG A 137 -8.35 0.67 6.32
N ILE A 138 -7.92 0.03 5.25
CA ILE A 138 -7.95 0.55 3.88
C ILE A 138 -8.57 -0.48 2.93
N HIS A 139 -9.15 0.00 1.84
CA HIS A 139 -9.68 -0.84 0.78
C HIS A 139 -8.92 -0.60 -0.53
N SER A 140 -8.52 -1.68 -1.20
CA SER A 140 -8.06 -1.63 -2.58
C SER A 140 -9.22 -1.87 -3.54
N VAL A 141 -9.45 -0.92 -4.44
CA VAL A 141 -10.51 -0.98 -5.44
C VAL A 141 -9.91 -0.74 -6.82
N THR A 142 -10.00 -1.75 -7.69
CA THR A 142 -9.71 -1.59 -9.12
C THR A 142 -10.90 -0.98 -9.83
N VAL A 143 -10.66 0.11 -10.56
CA VAL A 143 -11.64 0.79 -11.38
C VAL A 143 -11.25 0.65 -12.83
N GLN A 144 -12.18 0.16 -13.66
CA GLN A 144 -11.96 -0.06 -15.09
C GLN A 144 -13.05 0.64 -15.91
N SER A 145 -12.64 1.39 -16.92
CA SER A 145 -13.55 2.02 -17.88
C SER A 145 -12.95 1.97 -19.29
N GLY A 146 -13.43 1.06 -20.13
CA GLY A 146 -12.84 0.83 -21.44
C GLY A 146 -11.41 0.28 -21.34
N ASP A 147 -10.46 0.95 -21.97
CA ASP A 147 -9.02 0.66 -21.91
C ASP A 147 -8.32 1.30 -20.70
N GLN A 148 -9.07 2.02 -19.87
CA GLN A 148 -8.56 2.74 -18.72
C GLN A 148 -8.71 1.91 -17.46
N SER A 149 -7.68 1.89 -16.63
CA SER A 149 -7.70 1.24 -15.33
C SER A 149 -6.95 2.07 -14.29
N LEU A 150 -7.37 1.98 -13.04
CA LEU A 150 -6.59 2.43 -11.88
C LEU A 150 -6.93 1.55 -10.68
N VAL A 151 -6.02 1.49 -9.72
CA VAL A 151 -6.29 0.94 -8.40
C VAL A 151 -6.27 2.10 -7.41
N ALA A 152 -7.32 2.22 -6.61
CA ALA A 152 -7.42 3.23 -5.57
C ALA A 152 -7.36 2.57 -4.19
N VAL A 153 -6.50 3.09 -3.31
CA VAL A 153 -6.45 2.71 -1.90
C VAL A 153 -7.25 3.74 -1.11
N ILE A 154 -8.34 3.31 -0.49
CA ILE A 154 -9.33 4.17 0.16
C ILE A 154 -9.29 3.93 1.66
N ASP A 155 -9.19 5.00 2.44
CA ASP A 155 -9.38 4.95 3.89
C ASP A 155 -10.84 4.59 4.23
N ASP A 156 -11.01 3.55 5.00
CA ASP A 156 -12.33 3.07 5.46
C ASP A 156 -13.07 4.14 6.28
N SER A 157 -12.35 4.95 7.07
CA SER A 157 -12.95 5.95 7.96
C SER A 157 -13.29 7.27 7.25
N SER A 158 -12.29 7.93 6.66
CA SER A 158 -12.49 9.25 6.02
C SER A 158 -12.98 9.14 4.59
N HIS A 159 -12.98 7.94 4.02
CA HIS A 159 -13.29 7.65 2.63
C HIS A 159 -12.34 8.30 1.62
N LYS A 160 -11.25 8.95 2.06
CA LYS A 160 -10.27 9.56 1.16
C LYS A 160 -9.40 8.53 0.47
N ILE A 161 -9.09 8.80 -0.80
CA ILE A 161 -8.11 8.02 -1.56
C ILE A 161 -6.71 8.44 -1.09
N LEU A 162 -5.97 7.50 -0.49
CA LEU A 162 -4.66 7.76 0.11
C LEU A 162 -3.49 7.36 -0.80
N SER A 163 -3.72 6.45 -1.75
CA SER A 163 -2.77 5.98 -2.76
C SER A 163 -3.51 5.66 -4.06
N ILE A 164 -2.83 5.81 -5.19
CA ILE A 164 -3.32 5.41 -6.52
C ILE A 164 -2.22 4.64 -7.23
N ASP A 165 -2.55 3.45 -7.71
CA ASP A 165 -1.65 2.58 -8.43
C ASP A 165 -2.12 2.28 -9.86
N SER A 166 -1.14 2.07 -10.75
CA SER A 166 -1.31 1.54 -12.11
C SER A 166 -2.39 2.25 -12.95
N VAL A 167 -2.35 3.58 -12.99
CA VAL A 167 -3.26 4.34 -13.84
C VAL A 167 -2.88 4.17 -15.31
N LYS A 168 -3.76 3.57 -16.11
CA LYS A 168 -3.58 3.38 -17.55
C LYS A 168 -4.64 4.14 -18.33
N GLY A 169 -4.23 4.76 -19.45
CA GLY A 169 -5.14 5.43 -20.38
C GLY A 169 -5.84 6.69 -19.85
N ALA A 170 -5.44 7.21 -18.68
CA ALA A 170 -6.11 8.35 -18.05
C ALA A 170 -5.69 9.73 -18.60
N GLY A 171 -4.80 9.79 -19.59
CA GLY A 171 -4.38 11.06 -20.18
C GLY A 171 -3.30 11.80 -19.39
N ILE A 172 -2.59 11.12 -18.49
CA ILE A 172 -1.56 11.73 -17.64
C ILE A 172 -0.20 11.64 -18.33
N LYS A 173 0.47 12.78 -18.43
CA LYS A 173 1.83 12.88 -18.98
C LYS A 173 2.82 13.32 -17.89
N PRO A 174 4.13 13.00 -18.02
CA PRO A 174 5.14 13.52 -17.10
C PRO A 174 5.16 15.05 -16.99
N SER A 175 4.74 15.77 -18.04
CA SER A 175 4.58 17.24 -18.02
C SER A 175 3.47 17.75 -17.11
N ASP A 176 2.51 16.89 -16.74
CA ASP A 176 1.40 17.25 -15.84
C ASP A 176 1.78 17.15 -14.36
N ALA A 177 3.02 16.72 -14.05
CA ALA A 177 3.44 16.38 -12.69
C ALA A 177 3.20 17.49 -11.68
N GLU A 178 3.56 18.75 -12.00
CA GLU A 178 3.35 19.88 -11.09
C GLU A 178 1.89 20.13 -10.76
N LYS A 179 1.04 20.09 -11.79
CA LYS A 179 -0.39 20.24 -11.62
C LYS A 179 -0.95 19.12 -10.75
N ILE A 180 -0.57 17.87 -11.00
CA ILE A 180 -1.06 16.70 -10.29
C ILE A 180 -0.62 16.69 -8.83
N ILE A 181 0.66 16.97 -8.55
CA ILE A 181 1.21 17.12 -7.20
C ILE A 181 0.41 18.17 -6.41
N GLY A 182 0.20 19.35 -7.01
CA GLY A 182 -0.58 20.41 -6.37
C GLY A 182 -2.05 20.05 -6.15
N ILE A 183 -2.68 19.30 -7.07
CA ILE A 183 -4.06 18.79 -6.90
C ILE A 183 -4.12 17.80 -5.73
N TRP A 184 -3.19 16.86 -5.68
CA TRP A 184 -3.14 15.83 -4.65
C TRP A 184 -3.01 16.43 -3.25
N GLY A 185 -2.07 17.36 -3.07
CA GLY A 185 -1.90 18.08 -1.80
C GLY A 185 -3.19 18.78 -1.38
N ARG A 186 -3.85 19.53 -2.29
CA ARG A 186 -5.13 20.19 -1.99
C ARG A 186 -6.25 19.22 -1.64
N TYR A 187 -6.34 18.08 -2.33
CA TYR A 187 -7.36 17.07 -2.11
C TYR A 187 -7.29 16.47 -0.70
N LEU A 188 -6.07 16.21 -0.21
CA LEU A 188 -5.83 15.67 1.13
C LEU A 188 -5.70 16.75 2.23
N GLY A 189 -5.82 18.04 1.89
CA GLY A 189 -5.62 19.13 2.83
C GLY A 189 -4.15 19.33 3.26
N LEU A 190 -3.21 18.81 2.49
CA LEU A 190 -1.77 18.87 2.74
C LEU A 190 -1.15 20.14 2.11
N LYS A 191 -0.20 20.75 2.81
CA LYS A 191 0.55 21.90 2.30
C LYS A 191 1.89 21.44 1.75
N GLU A 192 2.14 21.66 0.47
CA GLU A 192 3.44 21.36 -0.13
C GLU A 192 4.53 22.19 0.55
N THR A 193 5.65 21.56 0.89
CA THR A 193 6.77 22.24 1.56
C THR A 193 8.10 22.08 0.89
N ASN A 194 8.34 20.93 0.26
CA ASN A 194 9.53 20.71 -0.53
C ASN A 194 9.24 19.70 -1.63
N LYS A 195 9.84 19.91 -2.80
CA LYS A 195 9.78 19.02 -3.94
C LYS A 195 11.22 18.65 -4.30
N MET A 196 11.59 17.40 -4.06
CA MET A 196 12.86 16.86 -4.51
C MET A 196 12.68 16.28 -5.91
N ALA A 197 13.24 16.96 -6.90
CA ALA A 197 13.02 16.62 -8.30
C ALA A 197 13.94 15.51 -8.81
N ALA A 198 13.28 14.54 -9.47
CA ALA A 198 13.64 13.97 -10.76
C ALA A 198 14.88 13.05 -10.84
N VAL A 199 14.67 11.80 -10.45
CA VAL A 199 15.35 10.69 -11.14
C VAL A 199 14.32 10.04 -12.06
N LYS A 200 14.52 10.15 -13.39
CA LYS A 200 13.76 9.39 -14.42
C LYS A 200 12.22 9.41 -14.27
N ASN A 201 11.61 10.59 -14.16
CA ASN A 201 10.16 10.80 -13.99
C ASN A 201 9.56 10.39 -12.63
N ASN A 202 10.40 10.16 -11.63
CA ASN A 202 9.99 9.99 -10.24
C ASN A 202 10.13 11.31 -9.50
N TYR A 203 9.11 11.69 -8.74
CA TYR A 203 9.10 12.88 -7.91
C TYR A 203 8.84 12.49 -6.46
N PHE A 204 9.80 12.79 -5.59
CA PHE A 204 9.63 12.67 -4.15
C PHE A 204 9.17 14.02 -3.61
N VAL A 205 7.97 14.04 -3.04
CA VAL A 205 7.32 15.26 -2.57
C VAL A 205 7.14 15.19 -1.07
N THR A 206 7.54 16.25 -0.38
CA THR A 206 7.29 16.44 1.04
C THR A 206 6.15 17.45 1.22
N TYR A 207 5.05 16.99 1.82
CA TYR A 207 3.99 17.86 2.29
C TYR A 207 4.05 18.02 3.81
N ARG A 208 3.27 18.97 4.33
CA ARG A 208 2.94 19.12 5.73
C ARG A 208 1.46 18.87 6.00
N SER A 209 1.21 18.14 7.07
CA SER A 209 -0.07 18.08 7.77
C SER A 209 0.14 18.66 9.17
N GLY A 210 -0.38 19.86 9.44
CA GLY A 210 -0.07 20.56 10.69
C GLY A 210 1.44 20.82 10.88
N SER A 211 2.02 20.28 11.95
CA SER A 211 3.47 20.31 12.23
C SER A 211 4.24 19.17 11.58
N GLU A 212 3.56 18.11 11.18
CA GLU A 212 4.16 16.86 10.72
C GLU A 212 4.46 16.91 9.23
N LYS A 213 5.49 16.14 8.83
CA LYS A 213 5.85 15.94 7.42
C LYS A 213 5.31 14.61 6.94
N VAL A 214 4.77 14.62 5.73
CA VAL A 214 4.36 13.40 5.02
C VAL A 214 5.06 13.36 3.67
N TYR A 215 5.48 12.18 3.25
CA TYR A 215 6.23 11.97 2.02
C TYR A 215 5.39 11.18 1.03
N TYR A 216 5.50 11.54 -0.24
CA TYR A 216 4.87 10.83 -1.33
C TYR A 216 5.86 10.63 -2.47
N LEU A 217 5.78 9.47 -3.10
CA LEU A 217 6.40 9.18 -4.38
C LEU A 217 5.34 9.28 -5.49
N PHE A 218 5.62 10.13 -6.48
CA PHE A 218 4.86 10.20 -7.73
C PHE A 218 5.71 9.63 -8.86
N ILE A 219 5.18 8.65 -9.58
CA ILE A 219 5.88 8.03 -10.71
C ILE A 219 5.09 8.28 -11.99
N PHE A 220 5.76 8.83 -13.00
CA PHE A 220 5.18 9.04 -14.33
C PHE A 220 5.94 8.20 -15.37
N PHE A 221 5.43 7.01 -15.66
CA PHE A 221 5.98 6.19 -16.72
C PHE A 221 5.61 6.77 -18.09
N SER A 222 6.54 6.73 -19.03
CA SER A 222 6.28 6.97 -20.45
C SER A 222 6.87 5.78 -21.20
N LYS A 223 6.05 5.11 -22.03
CA LYS A 223 6.59 4.11 -22.96
C LYS A 223 7.36 4.85 -24.05
N LYS A 224 8.45 4.26 -24.54
CA LYS A 224 9.42 4.85 -25.50
C LYS A 224 8.80 5.47 -26.78
N PHE A 225 7.52 5.18 -27.05
CA PHE A 225 6.74 5.70 -28.19
C PHE A 225 5.31 6.14 -27.83
N ALA A 226 4.98 6.29 -26.55
CA ALA A 226 3.66 6.72 -26.10
C ALA A 226 3.75 8.07 -25.37
N GLU A 227 2.89 9.01 -25.77
CA GLU A 227 2.76 10.30 -25.09
C GLU A 227 2.21 10.18 -23.67
N GLU A 228 1.56 9.06 -23.36
CA GLU A 228 0.96 8.74 -22.08
C GLU A 228 1.53 7.41 -21.57
N GLY A 229 1.62 7.26 -20.25
CA GLY A 229 2.01 5.99 -19.65
C GLY A 229 1.36 5.80 -18.29
N GLU A 230 1.98 4.93 -17.49
CA GLU A 230 1.44 4.55 -16.19
C GLU A 230 1.74 5.62 -15.14
N PHE A 231 0.83 5.81 -14.20
CA PHE A 231 0.97 6.80 -13.15
C PHE A 231 0.66 6.19 -11.78
N TYR A 232 1.48 6.57 -10.78
CA TYR A 232 1.42 6.08 -9.41
C TYR A 232 1.60 7.24 -8.43
N ILE A 233 0.88 7.17 -7.31
CA ILE A 233 1.04 8.05 -6.15
C ILE A 233 1.00 7.19 -4.91
N HIS A 234 2.09 7.19 -4.16
CA HIS A 234 2.23 6.29 -3.03
C HIS A 234 2.85 7.01 -1.82
N PRO A 235 2.32 6.83 -0.60
CA PRO A 235 2.94 7.34 0.62
C PRO A 235 4.32 6.72 0.86
N GLU A 236 5.27 7.48 1.39
CA GLU A 236 6.64 7.00 1.65
C GLU A 236 7.07 7.28 3.10
N GLY A 237 7.90 6.39 3.66
CA GLY A 237 8.35 6.48 5.05
C GLY A 237 9.50 7.48 5.26
N ASN A 238 10.21 7.83 4.18
CA ASN A 238 11.29 8.82 4.20
C ASN A 238 11.32 9.63 2.90
N GLY A 239 12.04 10.75 2.91
CA GLY A 239 12.12 11.71 1.80
C GLY A 239 12.87 11.25 0.55
N GLY A 240 12.87 9.94 0.25
CA GLY A 240 13.55 9.35 -0.90
C GLY A 240 15.05 9.20 -0.66
N ASP A 241 15.47 8.05 -0.14
CA ASP A 241 16.85 7.62 -0.28
C ASP A 241 17.04 7.16 -1.74
N GLN A 242 18.01 7.72 -2.48
CA GLN A 242 18.17 7.51 -3.93
C GLN A 242 18.35 6.04 -4.36
N ASN A 243 18.50 5.12 -3.41
CA ASN A 243 18.70 3.69 -3.62
C ASN A 243 17.40 2.86 -3.68
N SER A 244 16.23 3.41 -3.32
CA SER A 244 14.97 2.65 -3.29
C SER A 244 14.37 2.39 -4.69
N VAL A 245 14.85 3.07 -5.74
CA VAL A 245 14.32 2.99 -7.12
C VAL A 245 14.88 1.79 -7.90
N SER A 246 15.21 0.68 -7.22
CA SER A 246 15.77 -0.53 -7.84
C SER A 246 14.93 -1.80 -7.62
N ARG A 247 13.62 -1.65 -7.41
CA ARG A 247 12.64 -2.76 -7.46
C ARG A 247 11.74 -2.63 -8.67
#